data_AF-A0ABC8RMD4-F1
#
_entry.id   AF-A0ABC8RMD4-F1
#
_cell.length_a   1.000
_cell.length_b   1.000
_cell.length_c   1.000
_cell.angle_alpha   90.00
_cell.angle_beta   90.00
_cell.angle_gamma   90.00
#
_symmetry.space_group_name_H-M   'P 1'
#
loop_
_entity.id
_entity.type
_entity.pdbx_description
1 polymer ?
#
loop_
_entity_poly.entity_id
_entity_poly.type
_entity_poly.pdbx_seq_one_letter_code
_entity_poly.pdbx_strand_id
1 'polypeptide(L)'
;MRVITDLYKMHKQLFSEGIVKILLETFSSVASHAHQLSSQTILQLKLQRACSILEISDPPMVHFENESYQNYLNILRDLLVNNPSLSEEMKIEEVLVSVCEEVLRVYLDCAGLQFVKQKPDNKPVLHWILPLGSAKKEELAARTSLVVSALQILHGFETDSFRRYVSQLFPLLVDLVRSEHSSGEVQRVLSNIFQSCIGPMLMRM
;
A
#
# COMPACT_ATOMS: atom_id res chain seq x y z
N MET A 1 5.45 -1.48 16.70
CA MET A 1 5.16 -0.13 16.15
C MET A 1 4.37 0.77 17.08
N ARG A 2 3.33 0.28 17.79
CA ARG A 2 2.46 1.13 18.62
C ARG A 2 3.19 2.03 19.62
N VAL A 3 4.20 1.52 20.32
CA VAL A 3 5.03 2.31 21.25
C VAL A 3 5.69 3.51 20.58
N ILE A 4 6.20 3.33 19.37
CA ILE A 4 6.88 4.39 18.61
C ILE A 4 5.85 5.44 18.15
N THR A 5 4.70 5.00 17.66
CA THR A 5 3.59 5.88 17.28
C THR A 5 3.04 6.65 18.49
N ASP A 6 2.94 6.00 19.65
CA ASP A 6 2.47 6.59 20.90
C ASP A 6 3.49 7.61 21.43
N LEU A 7 4.80 7.30 21.37
CA LEU A 7 5.88 8.21 21.73
C LEU A 7 5.89 9.47 20.85
N TYR A 8 5.71 9.28 19.53
CA TYR A 8 5.57 10.39 18.59
C TYR A 8 4.37 11.27 18.94
N LYS A 9 3.19 10.68 19.18
CA LYS A 9 1.98 11.42 19.56
C LYS A 9 2.14 12.18 20.88
N MET A 10 2.87 11.62 21.84
CA MET A 10 3.06 12.21 23.17
C MET A 10 4.05 13.37 23.18
N HIS A 11 5.04 13.37 22.28
CA HIS A 11 6.15 14.32 22.29
C HIS A 11 6.32 15.12 20.99
N LYS A 12 5.25 15.28 20.18
CA LYS A 12 5.30 15.90 18.83
C LYS A 12 6.14 17.19 18.72
N GLN A 13 6.10 18.06 19.72
CA GLN A 13 6.83 19.35 19.71
C GLN A 13 8.34 19.23 19.99
N LEU A 14 8.83 18.05 20.40
CA LEU A 14 10.22 17.83 20.82
C LEU A 14 11.05 17.08 19.77
N PHE A 15 10.43 16.61 18.69
CA PHE A 15 11.14 15.88 17.64
C PHE A 15 11.83 16.84 16.68
N SER A 16 13.16 16.87 16.73
CA SER A 16 13.95 17.49 15.67
C SER A 16 13.84 16.70 14.36
N GLU A 17 14.16 17.33 13.24
CA GLU A 17 14.21 16.72 11.92
C GLU A 17 14.98 15.39 11.92
N GLY A 18 16.14 15.36 12.59
CA GLY A 18 16.96 14.15 12.69
C GLY A 18 16.26 12.97 13.36
N ILE A 19 15.45 13.22 14.40
CA ILE A 19 14.71 12.15 15.08
C ILE A 19 13.55 11.68 14.19
N VAL A 20 12.84 12.61 13.53
CA VAL A 20 11.78 12.26 12.57
C VAL A 20 12.35 11.43 11.41
N LYS A 21 13.54 11.77 10.92
CA LYS A 21 14.21 10.99 9.87
C LYS A 21 14.49 9.56 10.29
N ILE A 22 15.12 9.36 11.46
CA ILE A 22 15.40 8.02 12.01
C ILE A 22 14.10 7.23 12.18
N LEU A 23 13.04 7.91 12.64
CA LEU A 23 11.71 7.34 12.78
C LEU A 23 11.22 6.79 11.44
N LEU A 24 11.18 7.63 10.41
CA LEU A 24 10.69 7.25 9.09
C LEU A 24 11.53 6.15 8.45
N GLU A 25 12.85 6.19 8.60
CA GLU A 25 13.74 5.11 8.15
C GLU A 25 13.42 3.78 8.86
N THR A 26 13.12 3.82 10.15
CA THR A 26 12.73 2.64 10.92
C THR A 26 11.38 2.10 10.43
N PHE A 27 10.38 2.96 10.21
CA PHE A 27 9.08 2.54 9.68
C PHE A 27 9.19 1.93 8.29
N SER A 28 9.93 2.59 7.40
CA SER A 28 10.21 2.11 6.05
C SER A 28 10.90 0.75 6.06
N SER A 29 11.97 0.63 6.84
CA SER A 29 12.71 -0.63 6.97
C SER A 29 11.82 -1.76 7.48
N VAL A 30 11.07 -1.56 8.58
CA VAL A 30 10.20 -2.62 9.11
C VAL A 30 9.12 -3.03 8.11
N ALA A 31 8.47 -2.07 7.43
CA ALA A 31 7.46 -2.38 6.41
C ALA A 31 8.05 -3.17 5.23
N SER A 32 9.19 -2.72 4.71
CA SER A 32 9.90 -3.39 3.61
C SER A 32 10.36 -4.80 3.98
N HIS A 33 10.94 -4.97 5.17
CA HIS A 33 11.36 -6.28 5.66
C HIS A 33 10.16 -7.21 5.92
N ALA A 34 9.05 -6.70 6.44
CA ALA A 34 7.82 -7.47 6.59
C ALA A 34 7.27 -7.94 5.23
N HIS A 35 7.30 -7.06 4.22
CA HIS A 35 6.91 -7.40 2.85
C HIS A 35 7.81 -8.46 2.23
N GLN A 36 9.14 -8.32 2.34
CA GLN A 36 10.11 -9.31 1.87
C GLN A 36 9.87 -10.68 2.54
N LEU A 37 9.57 -10.69 3.83
CA LEU A 37 9.31 -11.90 4.57
C LEU A 37 7.98 -12.55 4.13
N SER A 38 6.95 -11.74 3.87
CA SER A 38 5.64 -12.19 3.38
C SER A 38 5.66 -12.72 1.93
N SER A 39 6.66 -12.31 1.14
CA SER A 39 6.76 -12.68 -0.29
C SER A 39 7.70 -13.88 -0.52
N GLN A 40 8.50 -14.28 0.47
CA GLN A 40 9.40 -15.43 0.38
C GLN A 40 8.66 -16.76 0.57
N THR A 41 8.10 -17.30 -0.52
CA THR A 41 7.32 -18.56 -0.51
C THR A 41 8.10 -19.75 0.06
N ILE A 42 9.41 -19.87 -0.24
CA ILE A 42 10.23 -20.98 0.28
C ILE A 42 10.35 -20.91 1.80
N LEU A 43 10.54 -19.71 2.35
CA LEU A 43 10.67 -19.52 3.79
C LEU A 43 9.33 -19.76 4.49
N GLN A 44 8.22 -19.28 3.91
CA GLN A 44 6.87 -19.55 4.40
C GLN A 44 6.56 -21.04 4.46
N LEU A 45 6.88 -21.81 3.42
CA LEU A 45 6.69 -23.26 3.42
C LEU A 45 7.53 -23.96 4.49
N LYS A 46 8.78 -23.52 4.69
CA LYS A 46 9.64 -24.05 5.76
C LYS A 46 9.08 -23.73 7.15
N LEU A 47 8.59 -22.50 7.33
CA LEU A 47 8.01 -22.03 8.59
C LEU A 47 6.72 -22.78 8.90
N GLN A 48 5.82 -22.90 7.93
CA GLN A 48 4.58 -23.67 8.05
C GLN A 48 4.86 -25.13 8.43
N ARG A 49 5.88 -25.74 7.80
CA ARG A 49 6.31 -27.10 8.14
C ARG A 49 6.85 -27.18 9.57
N ALA A 50 7.65 -26.22 10.00
CA ALA A 50 8.17 -26.17 11.37
C ALA A 50 7.03 -25.98 12.39
N CYS A 51 6.10 -25.07 12.14
CA CYS A 51 4.92 -24.84 12.97
C CYS A 51 4.04 -26.10 13.08
N SER A 52 3.83 -26.80 11.97
CA SER A 52 3.11 -28.08 11.93
C SER A 52 3.79 -29.16 12.78
N ILE A 53 5.12 -29.26 12.73
CA ILE A 53 5.90 -30.23 13.54
C ILE A 53 5.82 -29.89 15.03
N LEU A 54 5.83 -28.60 15.37
CA LEU A 54 5.80 -28.11 16.75
C LEU A 54 4.37 -27.99 17.31
N GLU A 55 3.34 -28.31 16.52
CA GLU A 55 1.92 -28.14 16.87
C GLU A 55 1.56 -26.70 17.32
N ILE A 56 2.20 -25.71 16.69
CA ILE A 56 1.92 -24.28 16.92
C ILE A 56 1.23 -23.67 15.71
N SER A 57 0.47 -22.60 15.94
CA SER A 57 -0.14 -21.83 14.86
C SER A 57 0.91 -21.15 13.99
N ASP A 58 0.62 -21.03 12.70
CA ASP A 58 1.42 -20.23 11.78
C ASP A 58 1.41 -18.76 12.21
N PRO A 59 2.57 -18.06 12.16
CA PRO A 59 2.61 -16.64 12.46
C PRO A 59 1.82 -15.85 11.40
N PRO A 60 1.05 -14.82 11.79
CA PRO A 60 0.17 -14.07 10.89
C PRO A 60 0.97 -13.05 10.05
N MET A 61 1.79 -13.54 9.11
CA MET A 61 2.79 -12.72 8.41
C MET A 61 2.18 -11.57 7.61
N VAL A 62 1.10 -11.84 6.87
CA VAL A 62 0.39 -10.84 6.06
C VAL A 62 -0.23 -9.77 6.95
N HIS A 63 -0.76 -10.14 8.12
CA HIS A 63 -1.29 -9.17 9.08
C HIS A 63 -0.17 -8.27 9.60
N PHE A 64 0.97 -8.84 9.96
CA PHE A 64 2.11 -8.06 10.44
C PHE A 64 2.66 -7.09 9.39
N GLU A 65 2.76 -7.53 8.13
CA GLU A 65 3.09 -6.65 7.00
C GLU A 65 2.08 -5.51 6.87
N ASN A 66 0.78 -5.84 6.88
CA ASN A 66 -0.28 -4.84 6.72
C ASN A 66 -0.26 -3.80 7.85
N GLU A 67 -0.10 -4.25 9.09
CA GLU A 67 0.05 -3.35 10.24
C GLU A 67 1.30 -2.47 10.13
N SER A 68 2.40 -3.00 9.60
CA SER A 68 3.65 -2.25 9.44
C SER A 68 3.47 -1.10 8.44
N TYR A 69 2.90 -1.38 7.27
CA TYR A 69 2.55 -0.33 6.31
C TYR A 69 1.50 0.64 6.85
N GLN A 70 0.45 0.15 7.52
CA GLN A 70 -0.58 1.01 8.09
C GLN A 70 0.01 2.01 9.10
N ASN A 71 0.91 1.53 9.97
CA ASN A 71 1.59 2.41 10.93
C ASN A 71 2.48 3.44 10.22
N TYR A 72 3.16 3.04 9.15
CA TYR A 72 3.99 3.94 8.36
C TYR A 72 3.14 5.04 7.69
N LEU A 73 2.06 4.66 7.01
CA LEU A 73 1.10 5.59 6.40
C LEU A 73 0.50 6.55 7.44
N ASN A 74 0.16 6.06 8.63
CA ASN A 74 -0.40 6.89 9.69
C ASN A 74 0.57 7.98 10.15
N ILE A 75 1.86 7.68 10.30
CA ILE A 75 2.86 8.67 10.72
C ILE A 75 3.16 9.67 9.61
N LEU A 76 3.30 9.21 8.36
CA LEU A 76 3.48 10.10 7.23
C LEU A 76 2.31 11.06 7.07
N ARG A 77 1.06 10.56 7.18
CA ARG A 77 -0.14 11.40 7.15
C ARG A 77 -0.19 12.38 8.33
N ASP A 78 0.18 11.95 9.53
CA ASP A 78 0.19 12.80 10.71
C ASP A 78 1.24 13.93 10.57
N LEU A 79 2.43 13.62 10.04
CA LEU A 79 3.48 14.61 9.75
C LEU A 79 3.01 15.64 8.72
N LEU A 80 2.39 15.18 7.63
CA LEU A 80 1.87 16.04 6.57
C LEU A 80 0.83 17.04 7.09
N VAL A 81 -0.06 16.61 8.00
CA VAL A 81 -1.15 17.45 8.54
C VAL A 81 -0.66 18.36 9.67
N ASN A 82 0.18 17.84 10.58
CA ASN A 82 0.50 18.54 11.83
C ASN A 82 1.83 19.29 11.80
N ASN A 83 2.70 19.04 10.82
CA ASN A 83 4.02 19.66 10.74
C ASN A 83 4.37 20.11 9.30
N PRO A 84 3.67 21.12 8.73
CA PRO A 84 3.81 21.48 7.31
C PRO A 84 5.22 21.88 6.89
N SER A 85 5.95 22.63 7.73
CA SER A 85 7.32 23.07 7.43
C SER A 85 8.29 21.90 7.31
N LEU A 86 8.26 20.99 8.27
CA LEU A 86 9.08 19.77 8.26
C LEU A 86 8.65 18.84 7.13
N SER A 87 7.34 18.78 6.85
CA SER A 87 6.78 17.99 5.77
C SER A 87 7.29 18.41 4.40
N GLU A 88 7.41 19.72 4.15
CA GLU A 88 7.95 20.27 2.92
C GLU A 88 9.45 19.97 2.79
N GLU A 89 10.23 20.23 3.85
CA GLU A 89 11.68 19.97 3.89
C GLU A 89 12.02 18.51 3.63
N MET A 90 11.28 17.59 4.27
CA MET A 90 11.49 16.14 4.14
C MET A 90 10.71 15.50 3.00
N LYS A 91 9.97 16.28 2.19
CA LYS A 91 9.14 15.81 1.07
C LYS A 91 8.18 14.68 1.45
N ILE A 92 7.51 14.81 2.59
CA ILE A 92 6.66 13.76 3.15
C ILE A 92 5.48 13.42 2.23
N GLU A 93 4.97 14.37 1.44
CA GLU A 93 3.94 14.12 0.43
C GLU A 93 4.40 13.10 -0.62
N GLU A 94 5.61 13.29 -1.18
CA GLU A 94 6.19 12.38 -2.19
C GLU A 94 6.40 10.97 -1.60
N VAL A 95 6.90 10.90 -0.36
CA VAL A 95 7.10 9.63 0.35
C VAL A 95 5.76 8.93 0.61
N LEU A 96 4.74 9.67 1.07
CA LEU A 96 3.41 9.14 1.33
C LEU A 96 2.77 8.56 0.05
N VAL A 97 2.89 9.26 -1.07
CA VAL A 97 2.41 8.78 -2.37
C VAL A 97 3.15 7.51 -2.79
N SER A 98 4.48 7.47 -2.66
CA SER A 98 5.28 6.29 -2.98
C SER A 98 4.89 5.06 -2.17
N VAL A 99 4.60 5.23 -0.88
CA VAL A 99 4.18 4.11 -0.01
C VAL A 99 2.76 3.65 -0.37
N CYS A 100 1.84 4.58 -0.67
CA CYS A 100 0.51 4.22 -1.16
C CYS A 100 0.61 3.42 -2.45
N GLU A 101 1.45 3.86 -3.38
CA GLU A 101 1.69 3.20 -4.65
C GLU A 101 2.23 1.77 -4.47
N GLU A 102 3.19 1.57 -3.56
CA GLU A 102 3.72 0.25 -3.20
C GLU A 102 2.61 -0.67 -2.67
N VAL A 103 1.78 -0.17 -1.75
CA VAL A 103 0.62 -0.92 -1.22
C VAL A 103 -0.33 -1.35 -2.35
N LEU A 104 -0.63 -0.46 -3.31
CA LEU A 104 -1.48 -0.80 -4.44
C LEU A 104 -0.85 -1.88 -5.33
N ARG A 105 0.46 -1.79 -5.60
CA ARG A 105 1.19 -2.81 -6.37
C ARG A 105 1.15 -4.17 -5.71
N VAL A 106 1.45 -4.24 -4.42
CA VAL A 106 1.44 -5.49 -3.66
C VAL A 106 0.07 -6.16 -3.70
N TYR A 107 -1.01 -5.37 -3.63
CA TYR A 107 -2.37 -5.90 -3.76
C TYR A 107 -2.66 -6.43 -5.17
N LEU A 108 -2.27 -5.69 -6.21
CA LEU A 108 -2.45 -6.10 -7.61
C LEU A 108 -1.66 -7.36 -7.95
N ASP A 109 -0.43 -7.47 -7.45
CA ASP A 109 0.40 -8.68 -7.58
C ASP A 109 -0.27 -9.89 -6.92
N CYS A 110 -0.90 -9.68 -5.76
CA CYS A 110 -1.69 -10.72 -5.08
C CYS A 110 -2.94 -11.11 -5.87
N ALA A 111 -3.58 -10.15 -6.56
CA ALA A 111 -4.75 -10.35 -7.41
C ALA A 111 -4.43 -11.03 -8.75
N GLY A 112 -3.16 -11.38 -9.03
CA GLY A 112 -2.76 -12.04 -10.27
C GLY A 112 -2.67 -11.09 -11.47
N LEU A 113 -2.80 -9.79 -11.25
CA LEU A 113 -2.50 -8.76 -12.24
C LEU A 113 -1.00 -8.48 -12.22
N GLN A 114 -0.20 -9.45 -12.65
CA GLN A 114 1.18 -9.15 -12.97
C GLN A 114 1.18 -8.19 -14.15
N PHE A 115 1.90 -7.09 -14.02
CA PHE A 115 2.49 -6.40 -15.17
C PHE A 115 3.28 -7.46 -15.94
N VAL A 116 2.68 -8.06 -16.95
CA VAL A 116 3.44 -8.60 -18.06
C VAL A 116 4.14 -7.38 -18.62
N LYS A 117 5.39 -7.15 -18.18
CA LYS A 117 6.37 -6.34 -18.92
C LYS A 117 6.15 -6.74 -20.36
N GLN A 118 5.57 -5.84 -21.16
CA GLN A 118 5.28 -6.10 -22.55
C GLN A 118 6.61 -6.49 -23.18
N LYS A 119 6.84 -7.79 -23.38
CA LYS A 119 7.76 -8.23 -24.41
C LYS A 119 7.13 -7.77 -25.72
N PRO A 120 7.90 -7.17 -26.64
CA PRO A 120 7.38 -6.59 -27.87
C PRO A 120 6.98 -7.65 -28.90
N ASP A 121 6.45 -8.78 -28.46
CA ASP A 121 6.10 -9.90 -29.33
C ASP A 121 4.58 -9.98 -29.42
N ASN A 122 4.07 -9.61 -30.60
CA ASN A 122 2.66 -9.53 -31.00
C ASN A 122 1.92 -10.88 -30.90
N LYS A 123 1.74 -11.41 -29.68
CA LYS A 123 0.89 -12.57 -29.44
C LYS A 123 -0.34 -12.14 -28.64
N PRO A 124 -1.56 -12.51 -29.07
CA PRO A 124 -2.76 -12.20 -28.32
C PRO A 124 -2.64 -12.86 -26.94
N VAL A 125 -2.60 -12.04 -25.90
CA VAL A 125 -2.62 -12.49 -24.51
C VAL A 125 -4.01 -13.07 -24.26
N LEU A 126 -4.10 -14.40 -24.20
CA LEU A 126 -5.31 -15.06 -23.72
C LEU A 126 -5.47 -14.66 -22.25
N HIS A 127 -6.42 -13.77 -21.97
CA HIS A 127 -6.86 -13.47 -20.60
C HIS A 127 -7.68 -14.65 -20.08
N TRP A 128 -7.00 -15.72 -19.67
CA TRP A 128 -7.65 -16.79 -18.94
C TRP A 128 -7.82 -16.36 -17.49
N ILE A 129 -9.07 -16.11 -17.09
CA ILE A 129 -9.42 -15.82 -15.71
C ILE A 129 -9.33 -17.14 -14.94
N LEU A 130 -8.20 -17.37 -14.28
CA LEU A 130 -8.06 -18.51 -13.39
C LEU A 130 -8.64 -18.14 -12.03
N PRO A 131 -9.60 -18.91 -11.47
CA PRO A 131 -10.09 -18.65 -10.12
C PRO A 131 -8.92 -18.74 -9.13
N LEU A 132 -8.76 -17.71 -8.30
CA LEU A 132 -7.76 -17.73 -7.23
C LEU A 132 -7.99 -18.90 -6.27
N GLY A 133 -6.89 -19.54 -5.88
CA GLY A 133 -6.89 -20.49 -4.76
C GLY A 133 -7.33 -19.83 -3.45
N SER A 134 -7.85 -20.64 -2.51
CA SER A 134 -8.35 -20.15 -1.21
C SER A 134 -7.33 -19.28 -0.46
N ALA A 135 -6.07 -19.70 -0.42
CA ALA A 135 -4.99 -18.95 0.24
C ALA A 135 -4.80 -17.54 -0.35
N LYS A 136 -4.90 -17.38 -1.67
CA LYS A 136 -4.78 -16.06 -2.31
C LYS A 136 -6.00 -15.17 -2.08
N LYS A 137 -7.19 -15.77 -2.04
CA LYS A 137 -8.42 -15.04 -1.67
C LYS A 137 -8.36 -14.53 -0.23
N GLU A 138 -7.86 -15.35 0.69
CA GLU A 138 -7.66 -14.98 2.09
C GLU A 138 -6.60 -13.88 2.23
N GLU A 139 -5.49 -13.97 1.49
CA GLU A 139 -4.46 -12.93 1.45
C GLU A 139 -5.02 -11.59 0.94
N LEU A 140 -5.79 -11.58 -0.15
CA LEU A 140 -6.46 -10.37 -0.66
C LEU A 140 -7.46 -9.79 0.34
N ALA A 141 -8.23 -10.64 1.02
CA ALA A 141 -9.15 -10.21 2.05
C ALA A 141 -8.39 -9.53 3.20
N ALA A 142 -7.28 -10.12 3.66
CA ALA A 142 -6.44 -9.54 4.71
C ALA A 142 -5.83 -8.20 4.30
N ARG A 143 -5.47 -8.01 3.03
CA ARG A 143 -4.87 -6.77 2.49
C ARG A 143 -5.88 -5.66 2.18
N THR A 144 -7.17 -5.97 2.15
CA THR A 144 -8.22 -5.03 1.70
C THR A 144 -8.25 -3.73 2.51
N SER A 145 -8.17 -3.80 3.83
CA SER A 145 -8.26 -2.60 4.69
C SER A 145 -7.09 -1.62 4.48
N LEU A 146 -5.89 -2.16 4.24
CA LEU A 146 -4.70 -1.35 3.97
C LEU A 146 -4.81 -0.64 2.62
N VAL A 147 -5.28 -1.33 1.59
CA VAL A 147 -5.49 -0.74 0.25
C VAL A 147 -6.56 0.34 0.28
N VAL A 148 -7.65 0.09 0.99
CA VAL A 148 -8.70 1.10 1.20
C VAL A 148 -8.13 2.33 1.90
N SER A 149 -7.28 2.13 2.92
CA SER A 149 -6.62 3.23 3.62
C SER A 149 -5.70 4.03 2.71
N ALA A 150 -4.89 3.36 1.87
CA ALA A 150 -4.04 4.01 0.88
C ALA A 150 -4.86 4.81 -0.15
N LEU A 151 -5.92 4.23 -0.70
CA LEU A 151 -6.82 4.93 -1.63
C LEU A 151 -7.51 6.13 -0.98
N GLN A 152 -7.92 6.02 0.28
CA GLN A 152 -8.51 7.14 1.02
C GLN A 152 -7.51 8.27 1.27
N ILE A 153 -6.24 7.95 1.53
CA ILE A 153 -5.16 8.94 1.60
C ILE A 153 -5.01 9.65 0.26
N LEU A 154 -4.93 8.90 -0.84
CA LEU A 154 -4.81 9.46 -2.19
C LEU A 154 -6.01 10.35 -2.56
N HIS A 155 -7.23 9.92 -2.23
CA HIS A 155 -8.46 10.70 -2.41
C HIS A 155 -8.47 11.99 -1.59
N GLY A 156 -7.77 12.02 -0.44
CA GLY A 156 -7.72 13.16 0.46
C GLY A 156 -6.81 14.30 -0.01
N PHE A 157 -6.03 14.11 -1.07
CA PHE A 157 -5.20 15.18 -1.63
C PHE A 157 -6.02 16.25 -2.33
N GLU A 158 -5.55 17.50 -2.24
CA GLU A 158 -6.08 18.60 -3.05
C GLU A 158 -5.88 18.31 -4.55
N THR A 159 -6.75 18.88 -5.39
CA THR A 159 -6.75 18.61 -6.84
C THR A 159 -5.39 18.87 -7.48
N ASP A 160 -4.72 19.97 -7.13
CA ASP A 160 -3.42 20.31 -7.70
C ASP A 160 -2.30 19.38 -7.19
N SER A 161 -2.38 18.91 -5.94
CA SER A 161 -1.47 17.88 -5.42
C SER A 161 -1.66 16.54 -6.11
N PHE A 162 -2.90 16.05 -6.20
CA PHE A 162 -3.20 14.78 -6.88
C PHE A 162 -2.76 14.80 -8.35
N ARG A 163 -2.92 15.94 -9.03
CA ARG A 163 -2.52 16.11 -10.43
C ARG A 163 -1.03 15.86 -10.66
N ARG A 164 -0.18 16.17 -9.69
CA ARG A 164 1.28 15.94 -9.78
C ARG A 164 1.63 14.45 -9.88
N TYR A 165 0.82 13.58 -9.30
CA TYR A 165 1.06 12.14 -9.21
C TYR A 165 0.13 11.29 -10.09
N VAL A 166 -0.84 11.92 -10.77
CA VAL A 166 -1.87 11.19 -11.52
C VAL A 166 -1.28 10.29 -12.61
N SER A 167 -0.22 10.73 -13.30
CA SER A 167 0.43 9.94 -14.37
C SER A 167 1.02 8.63 -13.85
N GLN A 168 1.51 8.64 -12.61
CA GLN A 168 2.09 7.50 -11.92
C GLN A 168 1.00 6.59 -11.33
N LEU A 169 -0.03 7.17 -10.72
CA LEU A 169 -1.08 6.43 -10.02
C LEU A 169 -2.14 5.85 -10.96
N PHE A 170 -2.46 6.54 -12.05
CA PHE A 170 -3.57 6.18 -12.93
C PHE A 170 -3.50 4.76 -13.50
N PRO A 171 -2.34 4.24 -13.97
CA PRO A 171 -2.23 2.85 -14.38
C PRO A 171 -2.68 1.86 -13.30
N LEU A 172 -2.25 2.07 -12.05
CA LEU A 172 -2.62 1.20 -10.93
C LEU A 172 -4.11 1.30 -10.60
N LEU A 173 -4.70 2.49 -10.66
CA LEU A 173 -6.14 2.68 -10.46
C LEU A 173 -6.95 1.96 -11.55
N VAL A 174 -6.50 2.01 -12.80
CA VAL A 174 -7.12 1.27 -13.91
C VAL A 174 -6.99 -0.24 -13.71
N ASP A 175 -5.82 -0.72 -13.30
CA ASP A 175 -5.61 -2.14 -13.04
C ASP A 175 -6.49 -2.63 -11.88
N LEU A 176 -6.68 -1.83 -10.83
CA LEU A 176 -7.59 -2.16 -9.74
C LEU A 176 -9.06 -2.23 -10.18
N VAL A 177 -9.49 -1.35 -11.10
CA VAL A 177 -10.83 -1.42 -11.71
C VAL A 177 -10.99 -2.67 -12.56
N ARG A 178 -9.94 -3.04 -13.31
CA ARG A 178 -9.94 -4.24 -14.17
C ARG A 178 -9.82 -5.54 -13.38
N SER A 179 -9.35 -5.48 -12.13
CA SER A 179 -9.21 -6.64 -11.26
C SER A 179 -10.56 -7.22 -10.87
N GLU A 180 -10.81 -8.45 -11.29
CA GLU A 180 -12.00 -9.23 -10.88
C GLU A 180 -11.94 -9.71 -9.44
N HIS A 181 -10.77 -9.60 -8.79
CA HIS A 181 -10.53 -10.02 -7.42
C HIS A 181 -10.44 -8.86 -6.44
N SER A 182 -10.62 -7.63 -6.91
CA SER A 182 -10.76 -6.44 -6.06
C SER A 182 -12.03 -6.55 -5.21
N SER A 183 -11.91 -6.22 -3.94
CA SER A 183 -13.07 -6.21 -3.04
C SER A 183 -14.06 -5.10 -3.39
N GLY A 184 -15.33 -5.28 -3.04
CA GLY A 184 -16.36 -4.25 -3.25
C GLY A 184 -16.07 -2.94 -2.53
N GLU A 185 -15.35 -2.99 -1.40
CA GLU A 185 -14.91 -1.79 -0.69
C GLU A 185 -13.86 -1.01 -1.47
N VAL A 186 -12.86 -1.70 -2.03
CA VAL A 186 -11.84 -1.11 -2.90
C VAL A 186 -12.52 -0.45 -4.11
N GLN A 187 -13.44 -1.16 -4.78
CA GLN A 187 -14.18 -0.63 -5.93
C GLN A 187 -14.98 0.64 -5.60
N ARG A 188 -15.61 0.69 -4.41
CA ARG A 188 -16.35 1.87 -3.96
C ARG A 188 -15.44 3.09 -3.78
N VAL A 189 -14.27 2.93 -3.15
CA VAL A 189 -13.32 4.05 -2.98
C VAL A 189 -12.74 4.48 -4.32
N LEU A 190 -12.43 3.53 -5.21
CA LEU A 190 -11.98 3.84 -6.58
C LEU A 190 -13.01 4.67 -7.34
N SER A 191 -14.29 4.29 -7.31
CA SER A 191 -15.37 5.05 -7.95
C SER A 191 -15.38 6.51 -7.49
N ASN A 192 -15.18 6.75 -6.18
CA ASN A 192 -15.12 8.11 -5.64
C ASN A 192 -13.89 8.88 -6.16
N ILE A 193 -12.72 8.25 -6.28
CA ILE A 193 -11.51 8.87 -6.84
C ILE A 193 -11.73 9.24 -8.31
N PHE A 194 -12.31 8.35 -9.12
CA PHE A 194 -12.57 8.63 -10.52
C PHE A 194 -13.57 9.78 -10.70
N GLN A 195 -14.62 9.83 -9.87
CA GLN A 195 -15.64 10.87 -9.93
C GLN A 195 -15.17 12.23 -9.39
N SER A 196 -14.47 12.25 -8.26
CA SER A 196 -14.14 13.48 -7.53
C SER A 196 -12.76 14.04 -7.86
N CYS A 197 -11.81 13.20 -8.25
CA CYS A 197 -10.43 13.61 -8.54
C CYS A 197 -10.17 13.65 -10.05
N ILE A 198 -10.36 12.52 -10.74
CA ILE A 198 -9.95 12.37 -12.16
C ILE A 198 -10.95 13.05 -13.11
N GLY A 199 -12.26 12.85 -12.90
CA GLY A 199 -13.31 13.43 -13.74
C GLY A 199 -13.17 14.95 -13.92
N PRO A 200 -13.04 15.73 -12.84
CA PRO A 200 -12.84 17.19 -12.93
C PRO A 200 -11.56 17.60 -13.65
N MET A 201 -10.49 16.79 -13.60
CA MET A 201 -9.25 17.09 -14.32
C MET A 201 -9.42 16.98 -15.82
N LEU A 202 -10.17 15.96 -16.29
CA LEU A 202 -10.44 15.77 -17.72
C LEU A 202 -11.36 16.85 -18.29
N MET A 203 -12.31 17.35 -17.50
CA MET A 203 -13.24 18.41 -17.92
C MET A 203 -12.60 19.81 -17.98
N ARG A 204 -11.37 19.96 -17.47
CA ARG A 204 -10.60 21.22 -17.46
C ARG A 204 -9.46 21.24 -18.49
N MET A 205 -9.32 20.18 -19.29
CA MET A 205 -8.41 20.12 -20.45
C MET A 205 -9.10 20.69 -21.68
#